data_AF-A0AAV2DVE3-F1
#
_entry.id   AF-A0AAV2DVE3-F1
#
_cell.length_a   1.000
_cell.length_b   1.000
_cell.length_c   1.000
_cell.angle_alpha   90.00
_cell.angle_beta   90.00
_cell.angle_gamma   90.00
#
_symmetry.space_group_name_H-M   'P 1'
#
loop_
_entity.id
_entity.type
_entity.pdbx_description
1 polymer ?
#
loop_
_entity_poly.entity_id
_entity_poly.type
_entity_poly.pdbx_seq_one_letter_code
_entity_poly.pdbx_strand_id
1 'polypeptide(L)'
;MATTSSGGGNAAGAFTTIKEKVIFEKEIKKSKFIAVAGPISSEQSAFAFLNQVRDPRATHNCWAYKVGDQFRSNDDGEPSGTAGKPIQSAIESSGIDRVMVVVIRHFGGIKLGTGGLVRAYGGVSAECLRNAPTQLVKSKVPLGVEVPFELLGILNHQLQSFQVADIRQDYETGKDGIAMVSFKVDFDQAAELEEAIKTNCSWDLVFYR
;
A
#
# COMPACT_ATOMS: atom_id res chain seq x y z
N MET A 1 6.11 -25.71 -22.53
CA MET A 1 6.38 -25.59 -21.08
C MET A 1 6.02 -24.18 -20.67
N ALA A 2 4.91 -24.00 -19.97
CA ALA A 2 4.46 -22.71 -19.50
C ALA A 2 4.83 -22.59 -18.02
N THR A 3 5.83 -21.77 -17.71
CA THR A 3 6.15 -21.39 -16.34
C THR A 3 5.21 -20.28 -15.92
N THR A 4 4.23 -20.64 -15.08
CA THR A 4 3.44 -19.71 -14.28
C THR A 4 4.37 -18.91 -13.37
N SER A 5 4.50 -17.60 -13.61
CA SER A 5 5.17 -16.68 -12.69
C SER A 5 4.31 -16.47 -11.47
N SER A 6 4.68 -17.14 -10.38
CA SER A 6 4.15 -16.92 -9.03
C SER A 6 4.39 -15.47 -8.60
N GLY A 7 3.31 -14.73 -8.42
CA GLY A 7 3.32 -13.45 -7.73
C GLY A 7 3.67 -13.68 -6.26
N GLY A 8 4.91 -13.43 -5.88
CA GLY A 8 5.35 -13.17 -4.51
C GLY A 8 5.69 -11.69 -4.42
N GLY A 9 5.20 -10.90 -3.47
CA GLY A 9 4.97 -11.28 -2.08
C GLY A 9 6.10 -10.64 -1.27
N ASN A 10 5.90 -9.39 -0.86
CA ASN A 10 6.66 -8.81 0.24
C ASN A 10 5.76 -7.81 0.97
N ALA A 11 4.86 -8.34 1.80
CA ALA A 11 4.10 -7.56 2.77
C ALA A 11 4.67 -7.85 4.16
N ALA A 12 5.96 -7.58 4.35
CA ALA A 12 6.60 -7.67 5.66
C ALA A 12 6.56 -6.28 6.31
N GLY A 13 5.42 -5.97 6.95
CA GLY A 13 5.30 -4.81 7.84
C GLY A 13 4.03 -3.97 7.67
N ALA A 14 3.85 -3.04 8.61
CA ALA A 14 2.89 -1.97 8.50
C ALA A 14 3.44 -0.85 7.61
N PHE A 15 2.58 -0.20 6.83
CA PHE A 15 2.95 0.91 5.97
C PHE A 15 1.94 2.05 6.13
N THR A 16 2.38 3.28 5.89
CA THR A 16 1.47 4.43 5.87
C THR A 16 1.03 4.67 4.43
N THR A 17 -0.28 4.83 4.22
CA THR A 17 -0.85 5.24 2.92
C THR A 17 -1.79 6.42 3.11
N ILE A 18 -2.30 7.00 2.02
CA ILE A 18 -3.33 8.04 2.09
C ILE A 18 -4.73 7.42 2.12
N LYS A 19 -5.67 8.07 2.81
CA LYS A 19 -7.04 7.56 2.99
C LYS A 19 -7.90 7.70 1.73
N GLU A 20 -7.71 8.81 1.03
CA GLU A 20 -8.57 9.23 -0.07
C GLU A 20 -7.80 10.06 -1.09
N LYS A 21 -8.47 10.41 -2.19
CA LYS A 21 -7.90 11.26 -3.24
C LYS A 21 -7.72 12.69 -2.73
N VAL A 22 -6.55 13.26 -2.98
CA VAL A 22 -6.18 14.62 -2.57
C VAL A 22 -5.74 15.42 -3.78
N ILE A 23 -6.07 16.70 -3.81
CA ILE A 23 -5.73 17.61 -4.90
C ILE A 23 -5.03 18.84 -4.32
N PHE A 24 -3.92 19.22 -4.93
CA PHE A 24 -3.21 20.45 -4.63
C PHE A 24 -2.87 21.18 -5.92
N GLU A 25 -3.12 22.48 -5.96
CA GLU A 25 -2.89 23.32 -7.14
C GLU A 25 -1.92 24.45 -6.83
N LYS A 26 -1.03 24.75 -7.78
CA LYS A 26 -0.13 25.90 -7.70
C LYS A 26 0.18 26.45 -9.09
N GLU A 27 0.14 27.78 -9.21
CA GLU A 27 0.66 28.46 -10.38
C GLU A 27 2.14 28.82 -10.20
N ILE A 28 2.96 28.51 -11.21
CA ILE A 28 4.39 28.81 -11.24
C ILE A 28 4.74 29.40 -12.61
N LYS A 29 5.14 30.67 -12.64
CA LYS A 29 5.45 31.40 -13.89
C LYS A 29 4.34 31.22 -14.94
N LYS A 30 3.09 31.52 -14.56
CA LYS A 30 1.87 31.36 -15.39
C LYS A 30 1.51 29.92 -15.78
N SER A 31 2.37 28.94 -15.52
CA SER A 31 2.03 27.53 -15.73
C SER A 31 1.25 27.02 -14.54
N LYS A 32 0.12 26.37 -14.80
CA LYS A 32 -0.74 25.77 -13.78
C LYS A 32 -0.30 24.33 -13.54
N PHE A 33 -0.05 23.97 -12.28
CA PHE A 33 0.28 22.61 -11.86
C PHE A 33 -0.78 22.11 -10.88
N ILE A 34 -1.39 20.97 -11.18
CA ILE A 34 -2.42 20.32 -10.36
C ILE A 34 -1.89 18.94 -9.99
N ALA A 35 -1.47 18.74 -8.75
CA ALA A 35 -1.06 17.45 -8.22
C ALA A 35 -2.29 16.73 -7.65
N VAL A 36 -2.54 15.52 -8.14
CA VAL A 36 -3.62 14.64 -7.69
C VAL A 36 -2.98 13.36 -7.15
N ALA A 37 -3.14 13.12 -5.84
CA ALA A 37 -2.65 11.92 -5.17
C ALA A 37 -3.82 10.98 -4.84
N GLY A 38 -3.62 9.67 -4.96
CA GLY A 38 -4.63 8.66 -4.62
C GLY A 38 -4.03 7.35 -4.09
N PRO A 39 -4.75 6.63 -3.21
CA PRO A 39 -4.32 5.31 -2.76
C PRO A 39 -4.47 4.28 -3.88
N ILE A 40 -3.51 3.38 -4.00
CA ILE A 40 -3.47 2.31 -5.00
C ILE A 40 -2.97 1.01 -4.38
N SER A 41 -3.47 -0.14 -4.82
CA SER A 41 -3.08 -1.45 -4.27
C SER A 41 -2.14 -2.23 -5.18
N SER A 42 -2.03 -1.83 -6.44
CA SER A 42 -1.35 -2.54 -7.53
C SER A 42 -1.06 -1.60 -8.70
N GLU A 43 -0.19 -2.04 -9.62
CA GLU A 43 0.04 -1.36 -10.91
C GLU A 43 -1.27 -1.18 -11.71
N GLN A 44 -2.13 -2.20 -11.76
CA GLN A 44 -3.44 -2.11 -12.42
C GLN A 44 -4.27 -0.95 -11.86
N SER A 45 -4.35 -0.84 -10.52
CA SER A 45 -5.08 0.26 -9.88
C SER A 45 -4.43 1.63 -10.09
N ALA A 46 -3.10 1.68 -10.26
CA ALA A 46 -2.40 2.91 -10.61
C ALA A 46 -2.82 3.40 -11.99
N PHE A 47 -2.81 2.55 -13.02
CA PHE A 47 -3.25 2.95 -14.35
C PHE A 47 -4.75 3.26 -14.42
N ALA A 48 -5.59 2.58 -13.62
CA ALA A 48 -6.99 2.96 -13.47
C ALA A 48 -7.13 4.37 -12.89
N PHE A 49 -6.38 4.69 -11.83
CA PHE A 49 -6.35 6.03 -11.22
C PHE A 49 -5.85 7.09 -12.21
N LEU A 50 -4.77 6.83 -12.94
CA LEU A 50 -4.25 7.72 -13.98
C LEU A 50 -5.33 8.07 -15.01
N ASN A 51 -6.04 7.05 -15.52
CA ASN A 51 -7.09 7.25 -16.49
C ASN A 51 -8.29 8.03 -15.94
N GLN A 52 -8.55 7.92 -14.64
CA GLN A 52 -9.61 8.68 -13.96
C GLN A 52 -9.26 10.17 -13.84
N VAL A 53 -8.00 10.51 -13.56
CA VAL A 53 -7.62 11.88 -13.18
C VAL A 53 -6.92 12.68 -14.27
N ARG A 54 -6.36 12.02 -15.29
CA ARG A 54 -5.67 12.71 -16.40
C ARG A 54 -6.60 13.70 -17.10
N ASP A 55 -6.04 14.82 -17.52
CA ASP A 55 -6.73 15.77 -18.39
C ASP A 55 -6.16 15.67 -19.82
N PRO A 56 -6.96 15.21 -20.81
CA PRO A 56 -6.55 15.17 -22.21
C PRO A 56 -6.22 16.54 -22.82
N ARG A 57 -6.66 17.64 -22.19
CA ARG A 57 -6.42 19.02 -22.64
C ARG A 57 -5.18 19.63 -21.99
N ALA A 58 -4.58 18.95 -21.01
CA ALA A 58 -3.35 19.41 -20.38
C ALA A 58 -2.16 19.26 -21.33
N THR A 59 -1.12 20.05 -21.08
CA THR A 59 0.14 19.95 -21.84
C THR A 59 0.85 18.64 -21.49
N HIS A 60 0.87 18.29 -20.20
CA HIS A 60 1.48 17.07 -19.69
C HIS A 60 0.69 16.55 -18.47
N ASN A 61 0.62 15.23 -18.33
CA ASN A 61 0.08 14.48 -17.21
C ASN A 61 1.19 13.58 -16.66
N CYS A 62 2.25 14.18 -16.12
CA CYS A 62 3.38 13.45 -15.58
C CYS A 62 2.98 12.72 -14.29
N TRP A 63 3.57 11.57 -14.01
CA TRP A 63 3.15 10.78 -12.85
C TRP A 63 4.27 9.92 -12.27
N ALA A 64 4.04 9.51 -11.02
CA ALA A 64 4.81 8.46 -10.35
C ALA A 64 3.90 7.68 -9.41
N TYR A 65 4.25 6.42 -9.14
CA TYR A 65 3.58 5.62 -8.13
C TYR A 65 4.55 4.70 -7.40
N LYS A 66 4.18 4.33 -6.17
CA LYS A 66 4.88 3.34 -5.34
C LYS A 66 3.89 2.31 -4.79
N VAL A 67 4.24 1.02 -4.91
CA VAL A 67 3.54 -0.11 -4.27
C VAL A 67 4.60 -1.06 -3.72
N GLY A 68 4.94 -0.92 -2.43
CA GLY A 68 6.04 -1.63 -1.82
C GLY A 68 7.37 -1.31 -2.52
N ASP A 69 8.07 -2.34 -2.97
CA ASP A 69 9.32 -2.22 -3.72
C ASP A 69 9.11 -1.86 -5.19
N GLN A 70 7.87 -1.91 -5.69
CA GLN A 70 7.55 -1.54 -7.06
C GLN A 70 7.39 -0.04 -7.17
N PHE A 71 8.17 0.55 -8.06
CA PHE A 71 8.15 1.98 -8.33
C PHE A 71 8.22 2.25 -9.84
N ARG A 72 7.41 3.18 -10.35
CA ARG A 72 7.52 3.69 -11.74
C ARG A 72 7.18 5.18 -11.81
N SER A 73 7.78 5.86 -12.78
CA SER A 73 7.50 7.27 -13.11
C SER A 73 7.46 7.50 -14.62
N ASN A 74 6.78 8.56 -15.04
CA ASN A 74 6.72 8.98 -16.44
C ASN A 74 6.69 10.52 -16.55
N ASP A 75 7.49 11.06 -17.47
CA ASP A 75 7.59 12.50 -17.74
C ASP A 75 6.51 13.02 -18.72
N ASP A 76 5.72 12.14 -19.34
CA ASP A 76 4.64 12.48 -20.29
C ASP A 76 5.01 13.55 -21.35
N GLY A 77 6.21 13.46 -21.92
CA GLY A 77 6.71 14.39 -22.93
C GLY A 77 7.42 15.63 -22.39
N GLU A 78 7.50 15.82 -21.06
CA GLU A 78 8.48 16.73 -20.47
C GLU A 78 9.92 16.24 -20.75
N PRO A 79 10.93 17.13 -20.67
CA PRO A 79 12.32 16.70 -20.75
C PRO A 79 12.64 15.58 -19.76
N SER A 80 13.38 14.58 -20.21
CA SER A 80 13.62 13.36 -19.44
C SER A 80 14.16 13.65 -18.03
N GLY A 81 13.50 13.05 -17.04
CA GLY A 81 13.86 13.15 -15.62
C GLY A 81 13.48 14.48 -14.96
N THR A 82 12.74 15.35 -15.63
CA THR A 82 12.37 16.67 -15.07
C THR A 82 11.00 16.71 -14.41
N ALA A 83 10.19 15.66 -14.54
CA ALA A 83 8.87 15.58 -13.94
C ALA A 83 8.65 14.29 -13.15
N GLY A 84 8.72 13.13 -13.80
CA GLY A 84 8.46 11.82 -13.19
C GLY A 84 9.40 11.51 -12.01
N LYS A 85 10.71 11.72 -12.18
CA LYS A 85 11.70 11.53 -11.10
C LYS A 85 11.50 12.49 -9.91
N PRO A 86 11.23 13.79 -10.10
CA PRO A 86 10.85 14.66 -9.00
C PRO A 86 9.59 14.23 -8.24
N ILE A 87 8.55 13.73 -8.94
CA ILE A 87 7.34 13.21 -8.31
C ILE A 87 7.68 11.94 -7.50
N GLN A 88 8.51 11.05 -8.06
CA GLN A 88 9.06 9.88 -7.36
C GLN A 88 9.71 10.27 -6.03
N SER A 89 10.67 11.20 -6.09
CA SER A 89 11.43 11.60 -4.90
C SER A 89 10.53 12.22 -3.83
N ALA A 90 9.45 12.90 -4.24
CA ALA A 90 8.45 13.41 -3.30
C ALA A 90 7.67 12.29 -2.61
N ILE A 91 7.29 11.23 -3.32
CA ILE A 91 6.67 10.02 -2.74
C ILE A 91 7.64 9.36 -1.76
N GLU A 92 8.87 9.09 -2.18
CA GLU A 92 9.89 8.44 -1.33
C GLU A 92 10.17 9.24 -0.04
N SER A 93 10.33 10.56 -0.16
CA SER A 93 10.60 11.44 0.98
C SER A 93 9.40 11.59 1.93
N SER A 94 8.19 11.27 1.47
CA SER A 94 6.97 11.37 2.31
C SER A 94 6.81 10.21 3.29
N GLY A 95 7.49 9.09 3.07
CA GLY A 95 7.27 7.85 3.83
C GLY A 95 5.93 7.16 3.55
N ILE A 96 5.17 7.63 2.55
CA ILE A 96 3.89 7.06 2.13
C ILE A 96 4.14 5.98 1.07
N ASP A 97 3.48 4.84 1.25
CA ASP A 97 3.47 3.73 0.31
C ASP A 97 2.06 3.51 -0.26
N ARG A 98 1.96 2.71 -1.32
CA ARG A 98 0.70 2.36 -1.98
C ARG A 98 -0.05 3.60 -2.46
N VAL A 99 0.67 4.48 -3.13
CA VAL A 99 0.21 5.80 -3.54
C VAL A 99 0.63 6.09 -4.98
N MET A 100 -0.27 6.76 -5.71
CA MET A 100 0.01 7.36 -7.00
C MET A 100 -0.10 8.88 -6.89
N VAL A 101 0.77 9.59 -7.59
CA VAL A 101 0.67 11.03 -7.79
C VAL A 101 0.72 11.32 -9.29
N VAL A 102 -0.28 12.05 -9.77
CA VAL A 102 -0.37 12.59 -11.13
C VAL A 102 -0.27 14.10 -11.05
N VAL A 103 0.66 14.70 -11.76
CA VAL A 103 0.79 16.16 -11.87
C VAL A 103 0.37 16.59 -13.26
N ILE A 104 -0.77 17.24 -13.34
CA ILE A 104 -1.36 17.80 -14.55
C ILE A 104 -0.81 19.20 -14.73
N ARG A 105 -0.21 19.48 -15.87
CA ARG A 105 0.39 20.77 -16.18
C ARG A 105 -0.29 21.41 -17.39
N HIS A 106 -0.72 22.66 -17.23
CA HIS A 106 -1.07 23.53 -18.35
C HIS A 106 0.03 24.58 -18.53
N PHE A 107 0.67 24.60 -19.70
CA PHE A 107 1.75 25.52 -20.00
C PHE A 107 1.26 26.98 -20.09
N GLY A 108 1.93 27.86 -19.36
CA GLY A 108 1.57 29.28 -19.26
C GLY A 108 2.31 30.23 -20.21
N GLY A 109 3.00 29.72 -21.23
CA GLY A 109 3.78 30.55 -22.16
C GLY A 109 5.20 30.92 -21.69
N ILE A 110 5.55 30.68 -20.42
CA ILE A 110 6.89 30.96 -19.87
C ILE A 110 7.63 29.66 -19.57
N LYS A 111 8.78 29.44 -20.20
CA LYS A 111 9.64 28.27 -19.95
C LYS A 111 10.25 28.33 -18.54
N LEU A 112 10.18 27.22 -17.81
CA LEU A 112 10.76 27.10 -16.47
C LEU A 112 12.26 26.70 -16.49
N GLY A 113 12.72 26.07 -17.59
CA GLY A 113 14.02 25.40 -17.66
C GLY A 113 14.06 24.12 -16.80
N THR A 114 15.08 23.29 -17.02
CA THR A 114 15.22 21.96 -16.37
C THR A 114 15.10 22.03 -14.85
N GLY A 115 15.89 22.89 -14.19
CA GLY A 115 15.84 23.03 -12.73
C GLY A 115 14.54 23.65 -12.21
N GLY A 116 13.85 24.45 -13.03
CA GLY A 116 12.54 24.99 -12.68
C GLY A 116 11.44 23.93 -12.71
N LEU A 117 11.47 23.05 -13.71
CA LEU A 117 10.54 21.91 -13.81
C LEU A 117 10.72 20.94 -12.66
N VAL A 118 11.97 20.55 -12.36
CA VAL A 118 12.31 19.67 -11.24
C VAL A 118 11.74 20.20 -9.93
N ARG A 119 11.95 21.48 -9.63
CA ARG A 119 11.40 22.12 -8.41
C ARG A 119 9.88 22.22 -8.44
N ALA A 120 9.28 22.50 -9.59
CA ALA A 120 7.83 22.62 -9.72
C ALA A 120 7.15 21.27 -9.45
N TYR A 121 7.51 20.21 -10.22
CA TYR A 121 6.89 18.89 -10.11
C TYR A 121 7.11 18.25 -8.73
N GLY A 122 8.36 18.27 -8.23
CA GLY A 122 8.64 17.75 -6.89
C GLY A 122 7.94 18.56 -5.80
N GLY A 123 7.94 19.90 -5.91
CA GLY A 123 7.33 20.79 -4.93
C GLY A 123 5.83 20.61 -4.80
N VAL A 124 5.08 20.61 -5.90
CA VAL A 124 3.62 20.44 -5.86
C VAL A 124 3.21 19.04 -5.39
N SER A 125 3.99 18.02 -5.74
CA SER A 125 3.76 16.65 -5.28
C SER A 125 3.97 16.53 -3.78
N ALA A 126 5.06 17.12 -3.27
CA ALA A 126 5.37 17.11 -1.85
C ALA A 126 4.32 17.88 -1.03
N GLU A 127 3.83 19.03 -1.52
CA GLU A 127 2.72 19.74 -0.86
C GLU A 127 1.42 18.93 -0.88
N CYS A 128 1.10 18.25 -2.00
CA CYS A 128 -0.08 17.42 -2.09
C CYS A 128 -0.05 16.27 -1.07
N LEU A 129 1.08 15.58 -0.96
CA LEU A 129 1.28 14.48 -0.02
C LEU A 129 1.29 14.95 1.44
N ARG A 130 1.89 16.11 1.74
CA ARG A 130 1.89 16.70 3.10
C ARG A 130 0.49 16.99 3.61
N ASN A 131 -0.41 17.45 2.74
CA ASN A 131 -1.78 17.79 3.10
C ASN A 131 -2.74 16.59 3.05
N ALA A 132 -2.25 15.39 2.70
CA ALA A 132 -3.09 14.23 2.55
C ALA A 132 -3.41 13.57 3.90
N PRO A 133 -4.69 13.24 4.18
CA PRO A 133 -5.03 12.46 5.36
C PRO A 133 -4.45 11.05 5.20
N THR A 134 -3.60 10.65 6.15
CA THR A 134 -2.93 9.34 6.12
C THR A 134 -3.58 8.33 7.06
N GLN A 135 -3.30 7.05 6.79
CA GLN A 135 -3.64 5.93 7.65
C GLN A 135 -2.49 4.93 7.68
N LEU A 136 -2.29 4.30 8.84
CA LEU A 136 -1.41 3.15 8.98
C LEU A 136 -2.18 1.90 8.59
N VAL A 137 -1.63 1.13 7.65
CA VAL A 137 -2.15 -0.17 7.24
C VAL A 137 -1.20 -1.23 7.76
N LYS A 138 -1.71 -2.15 8.57
CA LYS A 138 -0.97 -3.29 9.09
C LYS A 138 -1.17 -4.46 8.15
N SER A 139 -0.08 -5.04 7.65
CA SER A 139 -0.17 -6.26 6.85
C SER A 139 -0.65 -7.39 7.74
N LYS A 140 -1.64 -8.16 7.27
CA LYS A 140 -2.07 -9.38 7.96
C LYS A 140 -1.20 -10.55 7.54
N VAL A 141 -0.72 -11.33 8.50
CA VAL A 141 0.03 -12.57 8.27
C VAL A 141 -0.85 -13.79 8.53
N PRO A 142 -0.75 -14.83 7.70
CA PRO A 142 -1.40 -16.10 7.98
C PRO A 142 -0.74 -16.78 9.18
N LEU A 143 -1.55 -17.39 10.03
CA LEU A 143 -1.13 -18.31 11.08
C LEU A 143 -2.05 -19.53 11.07
N GLY A 144 -1.50 -20.68 11.45
CA GLY A 144 -2.23 -21.91 11.70
C GLY A 144 -1.91 -22.47 13.08
N VAL A 145 -2.88 -23.12 13.71
CA VAL A 145 -2.68 -23.82 14.98
C VAL A 145 -3.44 -25.14 14.99
N GLU A 146 -2.75 -26.21 15.39
CA GLU A 146 -3.42 -27.47 15.75
C GLU A 146 -3.95 -27.37 17.18
N VAL A 147 -5.24 -27.64 17.38
CA VAL A 147 -5.92 -27.47 18.67
C VAL A 147 -6.91 -28.61 18.93
N PRO A 148 -6.99 -29.14 20.18
CA PRO A 148 -8.04 -30.05 20.57
C PRO A 148 -9.43 -29.44 20.43
N PHE A 149 -10.42 -30.26 20.15
CA PHE A 149 -11.81 -29.82 20.12
C PHE A 149 -12.26 -29.18 21.43
N GLU A 150 -11.75 -29.67 22.57
CA GLU A 150 -12.04 -29.13 23.90
C GLU A 150 -11.57 -27.68 24.08
N LEU A 151 -10.52 -27.26 23.37
CA LEU A 151 -9.93 -25.93 23.48
C LEU A 151 -10.41 -24.98 22.37
N LEU A 152 -11.22 -25.44 21.42
CA LEU A 152 -11.74 -24.60 20.34
C LEU A 152 -12.51 -23.38 20.85
N GLY A 153 -13.26 -23.51 21.94
CA GLY A 153 -13.99 -22.38 22.54
C GLY A 153 -13.04 -21.28 23.03
N ILE A 154 -11.97 -21.68 23.73
CA ILE A 154 -10.96 -20.76 24.27
C ILE A 154 -10.19 -20.09 23.13
N LEU A 155 -9.77 -20.87 22.12
CA LEU A 155 -9.09 -20.34 20.95
C LEU A 155 -9.97 -19.31 20.23
N ASN A 156 -11.24 -19.64 19.93
CA ASN A 156 -12.13 -18.72 19.23
C ASN A 156 -12.31 -17.40 19.98
N HIS A 157 -12.38 -17.43 21.31
CA HIS A 157 -12.43 -16.21 22.12
C HIS A 157 -11.17 -15.34 21.95
N GLN A 158 -9.98 -15.95 21.98
CA GLN A 158 -8.72 -15.24 21.74
C GLN A 158 -8.64 -14.69 20.30
N LEU A 159 -9.01 -15.48 19.29
CA LEU A 159 -9.03 -15.03 17.90
C LEU A 159 -9.94 -13.81 17.71
N GLN A 160 -11.10 -13.77 18.38
CA GLN A 160 -12.01 -12.63 18.34
C GLN A 160 -11.44 -11.38 19.01
N SER A 161 -10.77 -11.51 20.17
CA SER A 161 -10.18 -10.35 20.86
C SER A 161 -9.07 -9.67 20.05
N PHE A 162 -8.38 -10.43 19.20
CA PHE A 162 -7.34 -9.93 18.29
C PHE A 162 -7.87 -9.56 16.89
N GLN A 163 -9.19 -9.56 16.68
CA GLN A 163 -9.82 -9.15 15.40
C GLN A 163 -9.21 -9.84 14.17
N VAL A 164 -8.88 -11.12 14.30
CA VAL A 164 -8.30 -11.89 13.19
C VAL A 164 -9.31 -12.03 12.04
N ALA A 165 -8.81 -12.15 10.82
CA ALA A 165 -9.61 -12.35 9.61
C ALA A 165 -9.43 -13.77 9.06
N ASP A 166 -10.28 -14.15 8.10
CA ASP A 166 -10.17 -15.39 7.31
C ASP A 166 -10.04 -16.68 8.16
N ILE A 167 -10.76 -16.77 9.28
CA ILE A 167 -10.74 -17.97 10.14
C ILE A 167 -11.32 -19.16 9.36
N ARG A 168 -10.56 -20.25 9.29
CA ARG A 168 -10.96 -21.54 8.72
C ARG A 168 -10.61 -22.65 9.70
N GLN A 169 -11.52 -23.60 9.85
CA GLN A 169 -11.34 -24.78 10.70
C GLN A 169 -11.41 -26.03 9.82
N ASP A 170 -10.39 -26.86 9.91
CA ASP A 170 -10.31 -28.15 9.23
C ASP A 170 -10.23 -29.25 10.28
N TYR A 171 -11.14 -30.21 10.20
CA TYR A 171 -11.26 -31.33 11.13
C TYR A 171 -10.65 -32.61 10.57
N GLU A 172 -10.27 -32.63 9.29
CA GLU A 172 -9.67 -33.78 8.61
C GLU A 172 -8.13 -33.75 8.73
N THR A 173 -7.64 -33.66 9.97
CA THR A 173 -6.20 -33.54 10.26
C THR A 173 -5.47 -34.89 10.31
N GLY A 174 -6.21 -36.01 10.27
CA GLY A 174 -5.67 -37.36 10.48
C GLY A 174 -5.29 -37.66 11.93
N LYS A 175 -5.56 -36.76 12.87
CA LYS A 175 -5.36 -36.92 14.32
C LYS A 175 -6.71 -36.86 15.04
N ASP A 176 -7.02 -37.84 15.87
CA ASP A 176 -8.28 -37.89 16.61
C ASP A 176 -8.42 -36.70 17.57
N GLY A 177 -9.57 -36.02 17.51
CA GLY A 177 -9.91 -34.93 18.42
C GLY A 177 -9.18 -33.61 18.19
N ILE A 178 -8.43 -33.47 17.09
CA ILE A 178 -7.64 -32.27 16.76
C ILE A 178 -8.17 -31.59 15.50
N ALA A 179 -8.39 -30.28 15.58
CA ALA A 179 -8.68 -29.41 14.45
C ALA A 179 -7.45 -28.57 14.08
N MET A 180 -7.27 -28.30 12.79
CA MET A 180 -6.38 -27.26 12.30
C MET A 180 -7.18 -25.97 12.12
N VAL A 181 -6.77 -24.90 12.80
CA VAL A 181 -7.40 -23.58 12.67
C VAL A 181 -6.42 -22.64 12.00
N SER A 182 -6.78 -22.11 10.84
CA SER A 182 -5.99 -21.10 10.12
C SER A 182 -6.70 -19.75 10.10
N PHE A 183 -5.95 -18.67 10.23
CA PHE A 183 -6.48 -17.31 10.32
C PHE A 183 -5.41 -16.29 9.90
N LYS A 184 -5.81 -15.02 9.78
CA LYS A 184 -4.92 -13.89 9.48
C LYS A 184 -4.97 -12.83 10.57
N VAL A 185 -3.81 -12.50 11.14
CA VAL A 185 -3.68 -11.50 12.20
C VAL A 185 -2.78 -10.36 11.75
N ASP A 186 -2.95 -9.16 12.31
CA ASP A 186 -2.03 -8.06 12.06
C ASP A 186 -0.59 -8.45 12.46
N PHE A 187 0.38 -8.13 11.62
CA PHE A 187 1.78 -8.56 11.79
C PHE A 187 2.37 -8.22 13.17
N ASP A 188 2.04 -7.05 13.72
CA ASP A 188 2.52 -6.59 15.02
C ASP A 188 1.83 -7.29 16.21
N GLN A 189 0.68 -7.92 15.98
CA GLN A 189 -0.05 -8.68 16.99
C GLN A 189 0.23 -10.19 16.94
N ALA A 190 0.90 -10.68 15.89
CA ALA A 190 1.12 -12.11 15.68
C ALA A 190 1.82 -12.79 16.87
N ALA A 191 2.89 -12.18 17.40
CA ALA A 191 3.62 -12.72 18.55
C ALA A 191 2.79 -12.67 19.84
N GLU A 192 2.05 -11.58 20.06
CA GLU A 192 1.23 -11.41 21.26
C GLU A 192 0.05 -12.40 21.27
N LEU A 193 -0.59 -12.63 20.12
CA LEU A 193 -1.65 -13.62 19.97
C LEU A 193 -1.12 -15.04 20.19
N GLU A 194 0.06 -15.38 19.66
CA GLU A 194 0.69 -16.68 19.86
C GLU A 194 0.92 -16.96 21.36
N GLU A 195 1.47 -15.99 22.10
CA GLU A 195 1.70 -16.09 23.54
C GLU A 195 0.40 -16.09 24.35
N ALA A 196 -0.61 -15.31 23.95
CA ALA A 196 -1.93 -15.31 24.59
C ALA A 196 -2.63 -16.66 24.43
N ILE A 197 -2.52 -17.29 23.25
CA ILE A 197 -3.05 -18.63 23.01
C ILE A 197 -2.29 -19.65 23.87
N LYS A 198 -0.95 -19.64 23.89
CA LYS A 198 -0.15 -20.57 24.74
C LYS A 198 -0.43 -20.41 26.23
N THR A 199 -0.70 -19.19 26.69
CA THR A 199 -0.96 -18.92 28.11
C THR A 199 -2.35 -19.40 28.52
N ASN A 200 -3.35 -19.21 27.65
CA ASN A 200 -4.75 -19.50 27.98
C ASN A 200 -5.17 -20.93 27.60
N CYS A 201 -4.49 -21.56 26.66
CA CYS A 201 -4.61 -22.97 26.36
C CYS A 201 -3.51 -23.69 27.13
N SER A 202 -3.85 -24.41 28.20
CA SER A 202 -2.91 -25.17 29.05
C SER A 202 -2.29 -26.40 28.34
N TRP A 203 -1.91 -26.25 27.07
CA TRP A 203 -1.42 -27.30 26.20
C TRP A 203 -0.30 -26.77 25.30
N ASP A 204 0.62 -27.65 24.92
CA ASP A 204 1.71 -27.31 24.01
C ASP A 204 1.17 -27.32 22.57
N LEU A 205 0.67 -26.17 22.13
CA LEU A 205 0.04 -26.00 20.82
C LEU A 205 1.09 -25.80 19.73
N VAL A 206 0.90 -26.47 18.59
CA VAL A 206 1.79 -26.37 17.44
C VAL A 206 1.29 -25.28 16.49
N PHE A 207 2.13 -24.26 16.25
CA PHE A 207 1.85 -23.16 15.34
C PHE A 207 2.55 -23.31 13.99
N TYR A 208 1.88 -22.85 12.94
CA TYR A 208 2.32 -22.85 11.56
C TYR A 208 2.27 -21.42 11.00
N ARG A 209 3.27 -21.03 10.21
CA ARG A 209 3.40 -19.70 9.59
C ARG A 209 3.37 -19.80 8.07
#